data_AF-A0AAN9USE7-F1
#
_entry.id   AF-A0AAN9USE7-F1
#
_cell.length_a   1.000
_cell.length_b   1.000
_cell.length_c   1.000
_cell.angle_alpha   90.00
_cell.angle_beta   90.00
_cell.angle_gamma   90.00
#
_symmetry.space_group_name_H-M   'P 1'
#
loop_
_entity.id
_entity.type
_entity.pdbx_description
1 polymer ?
#
loop_
_entity_poly.entity_id
_entity_poly.type
_entity_poly.pdbx_seq_one_letter_code
_entity_poly.pdbx_strand_id
1 'polypeptide(L)'
;MLKGSPRLLLLLSVVYICYLGIYRLFLHPLRKVPGPWYAAVSYWYEFYHDVIRDGHYVKEYPRLHEKYGPIVRVSPDRVHVDDANYFRE
;
A
#
# COMPACT_ATOMS: atom_id res chain seq x y z
N MET A 1 -5.50 -3.22 -36.52
CA MET A 1 -4.37 -2.48 -35.89
C MET A 1 -4.93 -1.23 -35.21
N LEU A 2 -5.13 -1.27 -33.90
CA LEU A 2 -5.48 -0.06 -33.12
C LEU A 2 -4.26 0.87 -33.13
N LYS A 3 -4.28 1.92 -33.96
CA LYS A 3 -3.34 3.05 -33.82
C LYS A 3 -3.72 3.80 -32.54
N GLY A 4 -3.25 3.32 -31.38
CA GLY A 4 -3.51 3.96 -30.10
C GLY A 4 -2.88 5.35 -30.06
N SER A 5 -3.67 6.39 -29.84
CA SER A 5 -3.14 7.73 -29.64
C SER A 5 -2.48 7.80 -28.25
N PRO A 6 -1.26 8.37 -28.12
CA PRO A 6 -0.55 8.41 -26.84
C PRO A 6 -1.34 9.19 -25.76
N ARG A 7 -2.15 10.16 -26.18
CA ARG A 7 -3.04 10.93 -25.30
C ARG A 7 -4.14 10.06 -24.70
N LEU A 8 -4.72 9.14 -25.48
CA LEU A 8 -5.74 8.21 -25.00
C LEU A 8 -5.13 7.23 -23.99
N LEU A 9 -3.94 6.70 -24.28
CA LEU A 9 -3.24 5.81 -23.35
C LEU A 9 -2.91 6.50 -22.02
N LEU A 10 -2.44 7.75 -22.08
CA LEU A 10 -2.18 8.55 -20.88
C LEU A 10 -3.47 8.77 -20.07
N LEU A 11 -4.57 9.17 -20.73
CA LEU A 11 -5.85 9.38 -20.07
C LEU A 11 -6.36 8.10 -19.40
N LEU A 12 -6.33 6.96 -20.10
CA LEU A 12 -6.74 5.67 -19.55
C LEU A 12 -5.88 5.26 -18.35
N SER A 13 -4.57 5.52 -18.42
CA SER A 13 -3.64 5.24 -17.31
C SER A 13 -3.98 6.07 -16.07
N VAL A 14 -4.23 7.37 -16.24
CA VAL A 14 -4.63 8.25 -15.12
C VAL A 14 -5.95 7.79 -14.51
N VAL A 15 -6.97 7.54 -15.34
CA VAL A 15 -8.28 7.06 -14.88
C VAL A 15 -8.14 5.75 -14.11
N TYR A 16 -7.34 4.81 -14.62
CA TYR A 16 -7.11 3.52 -13.98
C TYR A 16 -6.41 3.67 -12.61
N ILE A 17 -5.37 4.52 -12.52
CA ILE A 17 -4.65 4.76 -11.26
C ILE A 17 -5.57 5.40 -10.22
N CYS A 18 -6.36 6.41 -10.61
CA CYS A 18 -7.33 7.05 -9.72
C CYS A 18 -8.39 6.05 -9.23
N TYR A 19 -8.98 5.27 -10.15
CA TYR A 19 -9.94 4.23 -9.82
C TYR A 19 -9.36 3.21 -8.84
N LEU A 20 -8.14 2.72 -9.10
CA LEU A 20 -7.47 1.74 -8.27
C LEU A 20 -7.17 2.28 -6.86
N GLY A 21 -6.74 3.55 -6.75
CA GLY A 21 -6.52 4.21 -5.46
C GLY A 21 -7.80 4.32 -4.64
N ILE A 22 -8.91 4.74 -5.26
CA ILE A 22 -10.23 4.82 -4.62
C ILE A 22 -10.67 3.43 -4.14
N TYR A 23 -10.58 2.41 -5.01
CA TYR A 23 -10.92 1.04 -4.64
C TYR A 23 -10.10 0.56 -3.43
N ARG A 24 -8.78 0.79 -3.44
CA ARG A 24 -7.86 0.35 -2.38
C ARG A 24 -8.12 0.99 -1.01
N LEU A 25 -8.55 2.25 -1.00
CA LEU A 25 -8.85 2.99 0.22
C LEU A 25 -10.25 2.67 0.75
N PHE A 26 -11.26 2.58 -0.11
CA PHE A 26 -12.65 2.56 0.33
C PHE A 26 -13.36 1.22 0.21
N LEU A 27 -12.93 0.35 -0.72
CA LEU A 27 -13.66 -0.89 -1.05
C LEU A 27 -12.84 -2.16 -0.79
N HIS A 28 -11.51 -2.05 -0.70
CA HIS A 28 -10.63 -3.19 -0.47
C HIS A 28 -10.93 -3.91 0.86
N PRO A 29 -10.78 -5.25 0.93
CA PRO A 29 -11.01 -6.01 2.17
C PRO A 29 -10.20 -5.49 3.36
N LEU A 30 -8.96 -5.05 3.11
CA LEU A 30 -8.06 -4.49 4.14
C LEU A 30 -8.34 -3.01 4.49
N ARG A 31 -9.45 -2.40 4.03
CA ARG A 31 -9.75 -0.98 4.30
C ARG A 31 -9.89 -0.63 5.78
N LYS A 32 -10.22 -1.61 6.62
CA LYS A 32 -10.38 -1.43 8.07
C LYS A 32 -9.06 -1.59 8.84
N VAL A 33 -8.02 -2.10 8.20
CA VAL A 33 -6.72 -2.30 8.84
C VAL A 33 -6.00 -0.93 8.90
N PRO A 34 -5.60 -0.46 10.09
CA PRO A 34 -4.97 0.85 10.23
C PRO A 34 -3.59 0.87 9.59
N GLY A 35 -3.14 2.05 9.16
CA GLY A 35 -1.83 2.22 8.53
C GLY A 35 -1.76 3.51 7.71
N PRO A 36 -0.59 3.83 7.13
CA PRO A 36 -0.46 4.99 6.27
C PRO A 36 -1.32 4.84 5.01
N TRP A 37 -2.19 5.81 4.74
CA TRP A 37 -3.11 5.74 3.59
C TRP A 37 -2.37 5.62 2.25
N TYR A 38 -1.18 6.23 2.12
CA TYR A 38 -0.36 6.13 0.91
C TYR A 38 0.23 4.73 0.71
N ALA A 39 0.50 3.99 1.79
CA ALA A 39 0.92 2.59 1.75
C ALA A 39 -0.24 1.68 1.30
N ALA A 40 -1.48 2.05 1.60
CA ALA A 40 -2.66 1.36 1.09
C ALA A 40 -2.91 1.60 -0.41
N VAL A 41 -2.49 2.77 -0.95
CA VAL A 41 -2.74 3.15 -2.36
C VAL A 41 -1.75 2.50 -3.33
N SER A 42 -0.48 2.40 -2.97
CA SER A 42 0.58 1.90 -3.87
C SER A 42 1.77 1.30 -3.14
N TYR A 43 2.58 0.51 -3.85
CA TYR A 43 3.86 -0.01 -3.35
C TYR A 43 4.98 1.05 -3.31
N TRP A 44 4.72 2.30 -3.69
CA TRP A 44 5.76 3.33 -3.76
C TRP A 44 6.42 3.63 -2.42
N TYR A 45 5.68 3.50 -1.31
CA TYR A 45 6.22 3.72 0.02
C TYR A 45 7.26 2.66 0.39
N GLU A 46 6.90 1.39 0.22
CA GLU A 46 7.80 0.25 0.39
C GLU A 46 8.98 0.33 -0.57
N PHE A 47 8.74 0.58 -1.86
CA PHE A 47 9.79 0.75 -2.86
C PHE A 47 10.78 1.86 -2.50
N TYR A 48 10.29 2.99 -1.99
CA TYR A 48 11.16 4.08 -1.55
C TYR A 48 12.08 3.60 -0.42
N HIS A 49 11.55 2.89 0.58
CA HIS A 49 12.37 2.42 1.69
C HIS A 49 13.30 1.26 1.31
N ASP A 50 12.87 0.36 0.44
CA ASP A 50 13.67 -0.82 0.08
C ASP A 50 14.68 -0.55 -1.02
N VAL A 51 14.33 0.24 -2.03
CA VAL A 51 15.20 0.47 -3.19
C VAL A 51 15.98 1.77 -3.05
N ILE A 52 15.33 2.86 -2.62
CA ILE A 52 15.98 4.18 -2.53
C ILE A 52 16.72 4.35 -1.21
N ARG A 53 16.24 3.69 -0.14
CA ARG A 53 16.83 3.75 1.20
C ARG A 53 17.54 2.46 1.61
N ASP A 54 17.89 1.59 0.66
CA ASP A 54 18.75 0.41 0.87
C ASP A 54 18.19 -0.67 1.83
N GLY A 55 16.95 -1.11 1.60
CA GLY A 55 16.31 -2.21 2.35
C GLY A 55 15.76 -1.79 3.72
N HIS A 56 15.41 -0.51 3.89
CA HIS A 56 15.05 0.06 5.18
C HIS A 56 13.56 -0.07 5.52
N TYR A 57 12.71 -0.74 4.73
CA TYR A 57 11.27 -0.72 5.02
C TYR A 57 10.93 -1.45 6.31
N VAL A 58 11.60 -2.57 6.57
CA VAL A 58 11.48 -3.31 7.84
C VAL A 58 11.81 -2.44 9.06
N LYS A 59 12.71 -1.46 8.90
CA LYS A 59 13.08 -0.54 9.99
C LYS A 59 11.98 0.47 10.32
N GLU A 60 10.98 0.64 9.44
CA GLU A 60 9.82 1.48 9.71
C GLU A 60 8.76 0.76 10.56
N TYR A 61 8.75 -0.58 10.59
CA TYR A 61 7.70 -1.34 11.28
C TYR A 61 7.55 -0.97 12.76
N PRO A 62 8.62 -0.81 13.57
CA PRO A 62 8.47 -0.38 14.96
C PRO A 62 7.73 0.95 15.11
N ARG A 63 8.09 1.95 14.27
CA ARG A 63 7.43 3.27 14.26
C ARG A 63 5.98 3.18 13.80
N LEU A 64 5.69 2.28 12.85
CA LEU A 64 4.33 2.06 12.37
C LEU A 64 3.47 1.38 13.45
N HIS A 65 4.00 0.39 14.16
CA HIS A 65 3.30 -0.29 15.26
C HIS A 65 3.06 0.64 16.46
N GLU A 66 4.03 1.51 16.79
CA GLU A 66 3.85 2.55 17.81
C GLU A 66 2.66 3.47 17.49
N LYS A 67 2.44 3.78 16.20
CA LYS A 67 1.39 4.71 15.77
C LYS A 67 0.03 4.06 15.51
N TYR A 68 0.01 2.88 14.89
CA TYR A 68 -1.21 2.27 14.35
C TYR A 68 -1.66 1.02 15.13
N GLY A 69 -0.84 0.51 16.05
CA GLY A 69 -1.14 -0.66 16.87
C GLY A 69 -0.57 -1.97 16.30
N PRO A 70 -1.01 -3.13 16.84
CA PRO A 70 -0.38 -4.44 16.59
C PRO A 70 -0.54 -4.99 15.17
N ILE A 71 -1.53 -4.52 14.40
CA ILE A 71 -1.77 -4.96 13.03
C ILE A 71 -1.80 -3.73 12.13
N VAL A 72 -0.86 -3.64 11.20
CA VAL A 72 -0.69 -2.46 10.34
C VAL A 72 -0.72 -2.84 8.88
N ARG A 73 -1.48 -2.11 8.06
CA ARG A 73 -1.44 -2.23 6.61
C ARG A 73 -0.20 -1.53 6.07
N VAL A 74 0.76 -2.31 5.58
CA VAL A 74 2.07 -1.84 5.11
C VAL A 74 2.16 -1.76 3.58
N SER A 75 1.26 -2.41 2.85
CA SER A 75 1.18 -2.29 1.38
C SER A 75 -0.29 -2.41 0.94
N PRO A 76 -0.62 -2.24 -0.36
CA PRO A 76 -2.01 -2.35 -0.82
C PRO A 76 -2.71 -3.65 -0.42
N ASP A 77 -1.98 -4.75 -0.39
CA ASP A 77 -2.47 -6.12 -0.16
C ASP A 77 -1.78 -6.81 1.02
N ARG A 78 -0.92 -6.12 1.78
CA ARG A 78 -0.15 -6.70 2.88
C ARG A 78 -0.38 -6.00 4.20
N VAL A 79 -0.36 -6.81 5.26
CA VAL A 79 -0.37 -6.38 6.65
C VAL A 79 0.88 -6.90 7.34
N HIS A 80 1.40 -6.12 8.29
CA HIS A 80 2.42 -6.55 9.23
C HIS A 80 1.78 -6.70 10.61
N VAL A 81 2.12 -7.78 11.30
CA VAL A 81 1.56 -8.14 12.61
C VAL A 81 2.71 -8.20 13.61
N ASP A 82 2.57 -7.45 14.70
CA ASP A 82 3.45 -7.46 15.86
C ASP A 82 2.61 -7.75 17.11
N ASP A 83 2.08 -8.97 17.17
CA ASP A 83 1.27 -9.47 18.29
C ASP A 83 1.57 -10.95 18.55
N ALA A 84 2.13 -11.24 19.72
CA ALA A 84 2.44 -12.59 20.17
C ALA A 84 1.19 -13.47 20.37
N ASN A 85 0.00 -12.88 20.48
CA ASN A 85 -1.26 -13.62 20.64
C ASN A 85 -1.94 -13.94 19.31
N TYR A 86 -1.60 -13.26 18.21
CA TYR A 86 -2.23 -13.47 16.90
C TYR A 86 -2.00 -14.88 16.34
N PHE A 87 -0.88 -15.53 16.69
CA PHE A 87 -0.53 -16.88 16.21
C PHE A 87 -0.96 -18.01 17.17
N ARG A 88 -1.67 -17.70 18.27
CA ARG A 88 -2.11 -18.68 19.27
C ARG A 88 -3.56 -19.16 19.11
N GLU A 89 -4.13 -18.95 17.93
CA GLU A 89 -5.43 -19.49 17.49
C GLU A 89 -5.21 -20.69 16.55
#